data_AF-A3JPV7-F1
#
_entry.id   AF-A3JPV7-F1
#
_cell.length_a   1.000
_cell.length_b   1.000
_cell.length_c   1.000
_cell.angle_alpha   90.00
_cell.angle_beta   90.00
_cell.angle_gamma   90.00
#
_symmetry.space_group_name_H-M   'P 1'
#
loop_
_entity.id
_entity.type
_entity.pdbx_description
1 polymer ?
#
loop_
_entity_poly.entity_id
_entity_poly.type
_entity_poly.pdbx_seq_one_letter_code
_entity_poly.pdbx_strand_id
1 'polypeptide(L)'
;MAISDMVLPPITVAQKSNDDYSLKVAAGLPGFGMVLAGLLRAMGDDYGALVFPDGRDTGQGSAEIDISVLDVSFAEGRQFDLAVAGAE
;
A
#
# COMPACT_ATOMS: atom_id res chain seq x y z
N MET A 1 21.62 2.25 8.33
CA MET A 1 21.78 2.84 9.68
C MET A 1 20.62 2.39 10.53
N ALA A 2 20.87 1.94 11.76
CA ALA A 2 19.82 1.80 12.77
C ALA A 2 19.76 3.09 13.59
N ILE A 3 18.56 3.58 13.88
CA ILE A 3 18.37 4.74 14.77
C ILE A 3 18.32 4.21 16.21
N SER A 4 19.28 4.62 17.05
CA SER A 4 19.28 4.29 18.47
C SER A 4 18.01 4.82 19.14
N ASP A 5 17.39 4.00 20.00
CA ASP A 5 16.16 4.30 20.76
C ASP A 5 14.84 4.38 19.97
N MET A 6 14.86 4.05 18.68
CA MET A 6 13.62 3.93 17.90
C MET A 6 12.89 2.64 18.25
N VAL A 7 11.79 2.78 19.01
CA VAL A 7 10.88 1.67 19.34
C VAL A 7 9.71 1.68 18.37
N LEU A 8 9.71 0.72 17.44
CA LEU A 8 8.57 0.51 16.54
C LEU A 8 7.51 -0.37 17.21
N PRO A 9 6.21 -0.09 16.99
CA PRO A 9 5.17 -1.01 17.41
C PRO A 9 5.32 -2.35 16.67
N PRO A 10 4.99 -3.48 17.31
CA PRO A 10 4.91 -4.76 16.63
C PRO A 10 3.99 -4.72 15.41
N ILE A 11 4.43 -5.35 14.33
CA ILE A 11 3.68 -5.46 13.07
C ILE A 11 3.47 -6.94 12.77
N THR A 12 2.24 -7.31 12.44
CA THR A 12 1.90 -8.67 11.99
C THR A 12 1.23 -8.58 10.63
N VAL A 13 1.63 -9.44 9.69
CA VAL A 13 1.01 -9.56 8.38
C VAL A 13 0.41 -10.95 8.24
N ALA A 14 -0.80 -11.02 7.70
CA ALA A 14 -1.49 -12.27 7.39
C ALA A 14 -2.05 -12.20 5.97
N GLN A 15 -1.89 -13.29 5.23
CA GLN A 15 -2.52 -13.46 3.93
C GLN A 15 -3.97 -13.92 4.13
N LYS A 16 -4.92 -13.23 3.47
CA LYS A 16 -6.35 -13.57 3.46
C LYS A 16 -6.72 -14.39 2.24
N SER A 17 -6.16 -14.05 1.08
CA SER A 17 -6.36 -14.71 -0.23
C SER A 17 -5.08 -14.59 -1.07
N ASN A 18 -5.06 -15.07 -2.32
CA ASN A 18 -3.86 -15.00 -3.18
C ASN A 18 -3.22 -13.60 -3.23
N ASP A 19 -4.05 -12.55 -3.25
CA ASP A 19 -3.61 -11.17 -3.49
C ASP A 19 -4.07 -10.19 -2.40
N ASP A 20 -4.80 -10.69 -1.38
CA ASP A 20 -5.27 -9.88 -0.25
C ASP A 20 -4.53 -10.24 1.03
N TYR A 21 -4.13 -9.20 1.74
CA TYR A 21 -3.41 -9.29 3.00
C TYR A 21 -4.06 -8.37 4.04
N SER A 22 -3.77 -8.64 5.31
CA SER A 22 -4.06 -7.73 6.41
C SER A 22 -2.79 -7.52 7.22
N LEU A 23 -2.49 -6.26 7.49
CA LEU A 23 -1.40 -5.83 8.34
C LEU A 23 -1.99 -5.21 9.61
N LYS A 24 -1.53 -5.68 10.77
CA LYS A 24 -1.90 -5.15 12.07
C LYS A 24 -0.70 -4.48 12.71
N VAL A 25 -0.90 -3.24 13.14
CA VAL A 25 0.04 -2.47 13.95
C VAL A 25 -0.46 -2.47 15.38
N ALA A 26 0.34 -2.98 16.29
CA ALA A 26 0.04 -2.91 17.72
C ALA A 26 0.09 -1.45 18.22
N ALA A 27 -0.49 -1.20 19.40
CA ALA A 27 -0.44 0.11 20.03
C ALA A 27 1.01 0.56 20.30
N GLY A 28 1.26 1.86 20.24
CA GLY A 28 2.55 2.43 20.64
C GLY A 28 2.98 3.67 19.89
N LEU A 29 2.56 3.84 18.63
CA LEU A 29 2.95 4.99 17.82
C LEU A 29 1.78 5.49 16.95
N PRO A 30 1.05 6.53 17.40
CA PRO A 30 -0.05 7.12 16.66
C PRO A 30 0.35 7.52 15.23
N GLY A 31 -0.49 7.17 14.25
CA GLY A 31 -0.26 7.46 12.84
C GLY A 31 0.72 6.54 12.12
N PHE A 32 1.44 5.64 12.82
CA PHE A 32 2.40 4.73 12.19
C PHE A 32 1.75 3.80 11.16
N GLY A 33 0.51 3.38 11.39
CA GLY A 33 -0.28 2.63 10.40
C GLY A 33 -0.41 3.36 9.06
N MET A 34 -0.63 4.69 9.07
CA MET A 34 -0.74 5.48 7.84
C MET A 34 0.62 5.66 7.16
N VAL A 35 1.70 5.73 7.93
CA VAL A 35 3.06 5.71 7.38
C VAL A 35 3.32 4.39 6.66
N LEU A 36 2.94 3.25 7.27
CA LEU A 36 3.06 1.94 6.63
C LEU A 36 2.16 1.80 5.39
N ALA A 37 0.95 2.36 5.40
CA ALA A 37 0.10 2.38 4.22
C ALA A 37 0.77 3.13 3.05
N GLY A 38 1.35 4.30 3.31
CA GLY A 38 2.13 5.03 2.30
C GLY A 38 3.38 4.28 1.84
N LEU A 39 4.09 3.64 2.78
CA LEU A 39 5.26 2.82 2.48
C LEU A 39 4.90 1.64 1.56
N LEU A 40 3.82 0.91 1.86
CA LEU A 40 3.36 -0.20 1.04
C LEU A 40 3.01 0.24 -0.38
N ARG A 41 2.42 1.43 -0.52
CA ARG A 41 2.14 2.00 -1.84
C ARG A 41 3.43 2.28 -2.62
N ALA A 42 4.40 2.95 -1.98
CA ALA A 42 5.70 3.23 -2.59
C ALA A 42 6.46 1.94 -2.96
N MET A 43 6.40 0.91 -2.11
CA MET A 43 6.96 -0.40 -2.43
C MET A 43 6.27 -1.02 -3.66
N GLY A 44 4.95 -0.90 -3.77
CA GLY A 44 4.22 -1.30 -4.97
C GLY A 44 4.77 -0.64 -6.23
N ASP A 45 4.96 0.69 -6.19
CA ASP A 45 5.50 1.47 -7.30
C ASP A 45 6.93 1.02 -7.67
N ASP A 46 7.80 0.74 -6.70
CA ASP A 46 9.19 0.27 -6.91
C ASP A 46 9.25 -1.12 -7.57
N TYR A 47 8.28 -1.99 -7.28
CA TYR A 47 8.18 -3.34 -7.86
C TYR A 47 7.28 -3.41 -9.09
N GLY A 48 6.70 -2.28 -9.53
CA GLY A 48 5.79 -2.25 -10.67
C GLY A 48 4.47 -3.00 -10.42
N ALA A 49 4.00 -3.07 -9.18
CA ALA A 49 2.75 -3.68 -8.79
C ALA A 49 1.77 -2.64 -8.24
N LEU A 50 0.47 -2.82 -8.49
CA LEU A 50 -0.53 -1.89 -8.00
C LEU A 50 -1.02 -2.32 -6.61
N VAL A 51 -0.53 -1.64 -5.57
CA VAL A 51 -0.90 -1.92 -4.17
C VAL A 51 -1.96 -0.94 -3.69
N PHE A 52 -3.08 -1.45 -3.18
CA PHE A 52 -4.15 -0.66 -2.55
C PHE A 52 -4.23 -0.94 -1.04
N PRO A 53 -3.56 -0.15 -0.21
CA PRO A 53 -3.73 -0.20 1.23
C PRO A 53 -4.94 0.64 1.65
N ASP A 54 -5.86 0.03 2.40
CA ASP A 54 -6.97 0.69 3.11
C ASP A 54 -6.73 0.58 4.61
N GLY A 55 -6.29 1.69 5.21
CA GLY A 55 -5.84 1.74 6.60
C GLY A 55 -6.84 2.46 7.49
N ARG A 56 -7.06 1.91 8.69
CA ARG A 56 -7.82 2.56 9.76
C ARG A 56 -7.09 2.48 11.09
N ASP A 57 -7.18 3.56 11.87
CA ASP A 57 -6.73 3.55 13.27
C ASP A 57 -7.74 2.76 14.10
N THR A 58 -7.24 1.91 15.01
CA THR A 58 -8.06 1.08 15.91
C THR A 58 -7.98 1.54 17.37
N GLY A 59 -7.34 2.68 17.63
CA GLY A 59 -7.19 3.33 18.93
C GLY A 59 -5.79 3.14 19.52
N GLN A 60 -5.36 4.05 20.41
CA GLN A 60 -4.07 3.97 21.13
C GLN A 60 -2.84 3.86 20.20
N GLY A 61 -2.95 4.39 18.99
CA GLY A 61 -1.90 4.28 17.96
C GLY A 61 -1.73 2.88 17.40
N SER A 62 -2.74 2.01 17.53
CA SER A 62 -2.86 0.77 16.78
C SER A 62 -3.58 1.02 15.46
N ALA A 63 -3.35 0.16 14.47
CA ALA A 63 -4.00 0.25 13.18
C ALA A 63 -4.19 -1.12 12.55
N GLU A 64 -5.16 -1.20 11.64
CA GLU A 64 -5.35 -2.33 10.75
C GLU A 64 -5.39 -1.81 9.31
N ILE A 65 -4.67 -2.48 8.42
CA ILE A 65 -4.55 -2.13 7.01
C ILE A 65 -4.93 -3.36 6.20
N ASP A 66 -5.98 -3.25 5.40
CA ASP A 66 -6.29 -4.22 4.37
C ASP A 66 -5.53 -3.86 3.09
N ILE A 67 -4.93 -4.85 2.46
CA ILE A 67 -3.99 -4.64 1.35
C ILE A 67 -4.39 -5.55 0.21
N SER A 68 -4.72 -4.98 -0.94
CA SER A 68 -4.89 -5.74 -2.19
C SER A 68 -3.74 -5.43 -3.13
N VAL A 69 -3.10 -6.47 -3.67
CA VAL A 69 -1.99 -6.36 -4.62
C VAL A 69 -2.47 -6.83 -5.98
N LEU A 70 -2.63 -5.92 -6.95
CA LEU A 70 -3.01 -6.30 -8.30
C LEU A 70 -1.75 -6.42 -9.17
N ASP A 71 -1.60 -7.56 -9.82
CA ASP A 71 -0.59 -7.75 -10.85
C ASP A 71 -1.00 -6.97 -12.12
N VAL A 72 -0.28 -5.90 -12.40
CA VAL A 72 -0.51 -5.05 -13.58
C VAL A 72 0.11 -5.62 -14.85
N SER A 73 0.77 -6.78 -14.80
CA SER A 73 1.25 -7.49 -16.00
C SER A 73 0.11 -7.87 -16.96
N PHE A 74 -1.15 -7.82 -16.51
CA PHE A 74 -2.35 -8.03 -17.32
C PHE A 74 -3.01 -6.74 -17.86
N ALA A 75 -2.50 -5.55 -17.52
CA ALA A 75 -3.01 -4.29 -18.05
C ALA A 75 -2.39 -4.01 -19.42
N GLU A 76 -2.92 -4.62 -20.48
CA GLU A 76 -2.70 -4.15 -21.85
C GLU A 76 -3.10 -2.66 -21.90
N GLY A 77 -2.09 -1.79 -22.02
CA GLY A 77 -2.33 -0.35 -22.09
C GLY A 77 -3.26 -0.07 -23.26
N ARG A 78 -4.47 0.48 -22.99
CA ARG A 78 -5.38 0.87 -24.06
C ARG A 78 -4.66 1.88 -24.94
N GLN A 79 -4.45 1.52 -26.20
CA GLN A 79 -3.85 2.39 -27.20
C GLN A 79 -4.72 3.65 -27.30
N PHE A 80 -4.15 4.79 -26.88
CA PHE A 80 -4.78 6.09 -27.00
C PHE A 80 -4.31 6.72 -28.30
N ASP A 81 -5.14 6.65 -29.34
CA ASP A 81 -4.91 7.37 -30.59
C ASP A 81 -5.49 8.78 -30.47
N LEU A 82 -4.60 9.77 -30.28
CA LEU A 82 -4.95 11.19 -30.31
C LEU A 82 -5.27 11.57 -31.76
N ALA A 83 -6.56 11.64 -32.11
CA ALA A 83 -6.98 12.14 -33.41
C ALA A 83 -6.50 13.60 -33.57
N VAL A 84 -5.57 13.82 -34.51
CA VAL A 84 -5.18 15.16 -34.95
C VAL A 84 -6.38 15.76 -35.67
N ALA A 85 -6.90 16.85 -35.11
CA ALA A 85 -7.91 17.66 -35.77
C ALA A 85 -7.32 18.29 -37.05
N GLY A 86 -7.76 17.79 -38.20
CA GLY A 86 -7.62 18.42 -39.50
C GLY A 86 -8.95 18.35 -40.21
N ALA A 87 -9.88 19.24 -39.84
CA ALA A 87 -11.06 19.53 -40.63
C ALA A 87 -10.61 20.39 -41.82
N GLU A 88 -10.79 19.87 -43.02
CA GLU A 88 -10.81 20.66 -44.27
C GLU A 88 -12.24 21.16 -44.55
#